data_AF-A0A963I8A1-F1
#
_entry.id   AF-A0A963I8A1-F1
#
_cell.length_a   1.000
_cell.length_b   1.000
_cell.length_c   1.000
_cell.angle_alpha   90.00
_cell.angle_beta   90.00
_cell.angle_gamma   90.00
#
_symmetry.space_group_name_H-M   'P 1'
#
loop_
_entity.id
_entity.type
_entity.pdbx_description
1 polymer ?
#
loop_
_entity_poly.entity_id
_entity_poly.type
_entity_poly.pdbx_seq_one_letter_code
_entity_poly.pdbx_strand_id
1 'polypeptide(L)'
;MEEKMITPTERIAGWLDVAAAPIWNGASAKICIHPVCLHNCTCHAISLDGRWVCAGDGRLTIFKSHESAEHFLALAHIDHYERGESAELANDCGVSTQCVTFRPKSGLRPCRDNCAERH
;
A
#
# COMPACT_ATOMS: atom_id res chain seq x y z
N MET A 1 8.87 20.44 -8.92
CA MET A 1 8.48 19.35 -8.00
C MET A 1 7.48 18.53 -8.77
N GLU A 2 7.88 17.34 -9.24
CA GLU A 2 6.98 16.45 -9.96
C GLU A 2 6.16 15.69 -8.91
N GLU A 3 4.88 16.03 -8.81
CA GLU A 3 3.92 15.37 -7.93
C GLU A 3 3.56 14.02 -8.55
N LYS A 4 3.96 12.92 -7.89
CA LYS A 4 3.76 11.57 -8.40
C LYS A 4 2.31 11.14 -8.18
N MET A 5 1.45 11.45 -9.14
CA MET A 5 0.06 10.99 -9.16
C MET A 5 -0.02 9.48 -9.32
N ILE A 6 -0.84 8.83 -8.51
CA ILE A 6 -1.14 7.41 -8.64
C ILE A 6 -2.12 7.24 -9.81
N THR A 7 -1.61 6.90 -10.99
CA THR A 7 -2.45 6.53 -12.16
C THR A 7 -2.49 5.01 -12.31
N PRO A 8 -3.67 4.38 -12.41
CA PRO A 8 -3.81 2.94 -12.59
C PRO A 8 -3.55 2.60 -14.06
N THR A 9 -2.30 2.67 -14.49
CA THR A 9 -1.92 2.20 -15.83
C THR A 9 -0.79 1.18 -15.73
N GLU A 10 -1.21 -0.07 -15.88
CA GLU A 10 -0.53 -1.26 -16.43
C GLU A 10 0.29 -2.20 -15.56
N ARG A 11 0.66 -1.91 -14.31
CA ARG A 11 1.35 -2.92 -13.48
C ARG A 11 1.06 -2.72 -11.99
N ILE A 12 -0.05 -3.27 -11.51
CA ILE A 12 -0.31 -3.40 -10.06
C ILE A 12 0.41 -4.64 -9.51
N ALA A 13 0.84 -4.59 -8.25
CA ALA A 13 1.36 -5.74 -7.52
C ALA A 13 0.28 -6.24 -6.54
N GLY A 14 0.11 -7.54 -6.40
CA GLY A 14 -0.74 -8.14 -5.37
C GLY A 14 0.01 -8.37 -4.06
N TRP A 15 -0.72 -8.70 -3.00
CA TRP A 15 -0.12 -9.17 -1.74
C TRP A 15 0.79 -10.39 -1.94
N LEU A 16 0.44 -11.27 -2.89
CA LEU A 16 1.25 -12.44 -3.23
C LEU A 16 2.56 -12.06 -3.91
N ASP A 17 2.59 -11.01 -4.72
CA ASP A 17 3.84 -10.52 -5.31
C ASP A 17 4.78 -10.00 -4.22
N VAL A 18 4.24 -9.31 -3.20
CA VAL A 18 5.02 -8.86 -2.03
C VAL A 18 5.55 -10.05 -1.24
N ALA A 19 4.73 -11.06 -0.95
CA ALA A 19 5.16 -12.25 -0.21
C ALA A 19 6.15 -13.13 -0.99
N ALA A 20 6.08 -13.13 -2.32
CA ALA A 20 7.00 -13.86 -3.18
C ALA A 20 8.31 -13.10 -3.45
N ALA A 21 8.36 -11.80 -3.16
CA ALA A 21 9.51 -10.93 -3.41
C ALA A 21 10.84 -11.48 -2.85
N PRO A 22 10.91 -12.09 -1.65
CA PRO A 22 12.15 -12.68 -1.12
C PRO A 22 12.65 -13.89 -1.91
N ILE A 23 11.79 -14.53 -2.70
CA ILE A 23 12.06 -15.78 -3.41
C ILE A 23 12.55 -15.49 -4.85
N TRP A 24 12.46 -14.24 -5.31
CA TRP A 24 12.87 -13.87 -6.66
C TRP A 24 14.39 -13.98 -6.82
N ASN A 25 14.82 -14.90 -7.68
CA ASN A 25 16.23 -15.19 -7.90
C ASN A 25 16.87 -14.05 -8.73
N GLY A 26 17.56 -13.11 -8.07
CA GLY A 26 18.57 -12.25 -8.71
C GLY A 26 18.33 -10.74 -8.73
N ALA A 27 17.16 -10.24 -8.32
CA ALA A 27 16.94 -8.80 -8.12
C ALA A 27 16.33 -8.57 -6.73
N SER A 28 16.99 -7.74 -5.92
CA SER A 28 16.41 -7.26 -4.67
C SER A 28 15.16 -6.46 -5.00
N ALA A 29 13.98 -7.02 -4.76
CA ALA A 29 12.73 -6.34 -5.00
C ALA A 29 12.68 -5.06 -4.15
N LYS A 30 12.43 -3.92 -4.79
CA LYS A 30 12.39 -2.63 -4.10
C LYS A 30 11.02 -2.41 -3.49
N ILE A 31 10.92 -2.56 -2.17
CA ILE A 31 9.68 -2.31 -1.43
C ILE A 31 9.76 -0.93 -0.78
N CYS A 32 8.72 -0.12 -0.98
CA CYS A 32 8.64 1.21 -0.39
C CYS A 32 7.30 1.45 0.32
N ILE A 33 7.34 2.10 1.47
CA ILE A 33 6.15 2.61 2.17
C ILE A 33 6.01 4.10 1.87
N HIS A 34 4.91 4.47 1.23
CA HIS A 34 4.60 5.83 0.82
C HIS A 34 3.52 6.43 1.72
N PRO A 35 3.71 7.64 2.27
CA PRO A 35 2.59 8.37 2.83
C PRO A 35 1.61 8.76 1.71
N VAL A 36 0.32 8.57 1.94
CA VAL A 36 -0.77 8.93 1.03
C VAL A 36 -1.83 9.73 1.77
N CYS A 37 -2.16 10.90 1.23
CA CYS A 37 -3.23 11.74 1.75
C CYS A 37 -4.56 11.33 1.11
N LEU A 38 -5.51 10.84 1.90
CA LEU A 38 -6.90 10.63 1.48
C LEU A 38 -7.83 11.43 2.37
N HIS A 39 -8.62 12.34 1.81
CA HIS A 39 -9.81 12.91 2.47
C HIS A 39 -9.58 13.32 3.95
N ASN A 40 -8.45 14.00 4.23
CA ASN A 40 -8.00 14.45 5.57
C ASN A 40 -7.37 13.38 6.49
N CYS A 41 -7.11 12.18 5.99
CA CYS A 41 -6.39 11.12 6.68
C CYS A 41 -5.03 10.88 6.01
N THR A 42 -3.95 10.89 6.78
CA THR A 42 -2.62 10.45 6.32
C THR A 42 -2.53 8.94 6.45
N CYS A 43 -2.85 8.23 5.37
CA CYS A 43 -2.66 6.79 5.25
C CYS A 43 -1.29 6.48 4.64
N HIS A 44 -0.99 5.19 4.47
CA HIS A 44 0.25 4.72 3.86
C HIS A 44 -0.07 3.68 2.78
N ALA A 45 0.66 3.67 1.68
CA ALA A 45 0.54 2.68 0.62
C ALA A 45 1.88 1.99 0.41
N ILE A 46 1.86 0.75 -0.06
CA ILE A 46 3.09 0.01 -0.36
C ILE A 46 3.27 -0.02 -1.87
N SER A 47 4.51 0.16 -2.33
CA SER A 47 4.90 -0.13 -3.70
C SER A 47 5.97 -1.21 -3.75
N LEU A 48 5.97 -1.99 -4.83
CA LEU A 48 6.91 -3.06 -5.15
C LEU A 48 7.48 -2.80 -6.54
N ASP A 49 8.76 -2.47 -6.63
CA ASP A 49 9.43 -2.02 -7.87
C ASP A 49 8.68 -0.87 -8.56
N GLY A 50 8.13 0.05 -7.75
CA GLY A 50 7.33 1.18 -8.23
C GLY A 50 5.89 0.86 -8.61
N ARG A 51 5.45 -0.40 -8.43
CA ARG A 51 4.07 -0.84 -8.65
C ARG A 51 3.28 -0.79 -7.36
N TRP A 52 2.11 -0.18 -7.38
CA TRP A 52 1.27 -0.09 -6.18
C TRP A 52 0.67 -1.44 -5.80
N VAL A 53 0.65 -1.70 -4.49
CA VAL A 53 0.12 -2.95 -3.95
C VAL A 53 -1.40 -2.88 -3.82
N CYS A 54 -2.09 -3.73 -4.56
CA CYS A 54 -3.54 -3.91 -4.53
C CYS A 54 -3.95 -5.17 -3.78
N ALA A 55 -5.16 -5.16 -3.24
CA ALA A 55 -5.86 -6.33 -2.75
C ALA A 55 -6.24 -7.24 -3.92
N GLY A 56 -6.62 -8.49 -3.62
CA GLY A 56 -6.95 -9.50 -4.64
C GLY A 56 -8.13 -9.14 -5.55
N ASP A 57 -8.94 -8.14 -5.19
CA ASP A 57 -10.03 -7.60 -5.98
C ASP A 57 -9.64 -6.36 -6.81
N GLY A 58 -8.34 -6.02 -6.86
CA GLY A 58 -7.81 -4.90 -7.62
C GLY A 58 -7.83 -3.56 -6.88
N ARG A 59 -8.40 -3.48 -5.68
CA ARG A 59 -8.43 -2.25 -4.88
C ARG A 59 -7.06 -1.90 -4.34
N LEU A 60 -6.64 -0.63 -4.41
CA LEU A 60 -5.38 -0.20 -3.81
C LEU A 60 -5.41 -0.44 -2.30
N THR A 61 -4.43 -1.17 -1.78
CA THR A 61 -4.32 -1.40 -0.33
C THR A 61 -3.63 -0.21 0.32
N ILE A 62 -4.36 0.47 1.20
CA ILE A 62 -3.82 1.55 2.04
C ILE A 62 -3.87 1.12 3.51
N PHE A 63 -2.97 1.68 4.30
CA PHE A 63 -2.78 1.36 5.71
C PHE A 63 -3.01 2.61 6.56
N LYS A 64 -3.77 2.48 7.64
CA LYS A 64 -4.07 3.62 8.53
C LYS A 64 -2.81 4.28 9.11
N SER A 65 -1.76 3.50 9.37
CA SER A 65 -0.50 3.96 9.95
C SER A 65 0.69 3.31 9.27
N HIS A 66 1.86 3.94 9.40
CA HIS A 66 3.12 3.36 8.96
C HIS A 66 3.33 1.98 9.61
N GLU A 67 3.12 1.90 10.92
CA GLU A 67 3.20 0.65 11.70
C GLU A 67 2.30 -0.46 11.13
N SER A 68 1.08 -0.12 10.66
CA SER A 68 0.18 -1.11 10.05
C SER A 68 0.75 -1.68 8.75
N ALA A 69 1.47 -0.87 7.97
CA ALA A 69 2.16 -1.31 6.75
C ALA A 69 3.39 -2.16 7.10
N GLU A 70 4.17 -1.78 8.12
CA GLU A 70 5.31 -2.56 8.61
C GLU A 70 4.88 -3.94 9.10
N HIS A 71 3.78 -4.03 9.86
CA HIS A 71 3.24 -5.33 10.30
C HIS A 71 2.79 -6.21 9.13
N PHE A 72 2.26 -5.62 8.05
CA PHE A 72 1.93 -6.38 6.84
C PHE A 72 3.20 -6.93 6.17
N LEU A 73 4.26 -6.12 6.06
CA LEU A 73 5.54 -6.56 5.52
C LEU A 73 6.19 -7.65 6.39
N ALA A 74 6.11 -7.52 7.71
CA ALA A 74 6.59 -8.53 8.64
C ALA A 74 5.87 -9.89 8.46
N LEU A 75 4.55 -9.88 8.24
CA LEU A 75 3.79 -11.10 7.91
C LEU A 75 4.19 -11.72 6.58
N ALA A 76 4.67 -10.91 5.63
CA ALA A 76 5.21 -11.34 4.35
C ALA A 76 6.71 -11.70 4.42
N HIS A 77 7.32 -11.71 5.62
CA HIS A 77 8.75 -11.93 5.82
C HIS A 77 9.64 -10.94 5.05
N ILE A 78 9.17 -9.69 4.94
CA ILE A 78 9.94 -8.57 4.40
C ILE A 78 10.51 -7.76 5.56
N ASP A 79 11.83 -7.77 5.68
CA ASP A 79 12.62 -7.02 6.65
C ASP A 79 13.33 -5.80 6.03
N HIS A 80 13.41 -5.75 4.70
CA HIS A 80 14.02 -4.65 3.95
C HIS A 80 12.96 -3.86 3.18
N TYR A 81 12.75 -2.60 3.56
CA TYR A 81 11.92 -1.63 2.85
C TYR A 81 12.48 -0.22 3.01
N GLU A 82 12.14 0.64 2.06
CA GLU A 82 12.52 2.05 2.07
C GLU A 82 11.31 2.95 2.34
N ARG A 83 11.57 4.16 2.82
CA ARG A 83 10.55 5.21 2.87
C ARG A 83 10.40 5.79 1.47
N GLY A 84 9.21 5.66 0.90
CA GLY A 84 8.86 6.25 -0.38
C GLY A 84 8.41 7.71 -0.25
N GLU A 85 8.35 8.39 -1.40
CA GLU A 85 7.83 9.76 -1.50
C GLU A 85 6.32 9.80 -1.23
N SER A 86 5.84 10.96 -0.78
CA SER A 86 4.41 11.19 -0.61
C SER A 86 3.70 11.10 -1.96
N ALA A 87 2.60 10.36 -2.01
CA ALA A 87 1.79 10.22 -3.20
C ALA A 87 0.38 10.74 -2.95
N GLU A 88 -0.16 11.48 -3.92
CA GLU A 88 -1.55 11.89 -3.88
C GLU A 88 -2.39 10.92 -4.71
N LEU A 89 -3.48 10.46 -4.09
CA LEU A 89 -4.50 9.70 -4.81
C LEU A 89 -5.38 10.71 -5.51
N ALA A 90 -5.34 10.72 -6.84
CA ALA A 90 -6.23 11.59 -7.60
C ALA A 90 -7.68 11.26 -7.25
N ASN A 91 -8.44 12.25 -6.78
CA ASN A 91 -9.83 12.10 -6.35
C ASN A 91 -10.75 11.53 -7.46
N ASP A 92 -10.35 11.68 -8.73
CA ASP A 92 -11.09 11.21 -9.91
C ASP A 92 -10.60 9.87 -10.49
N CYS A 93 -9.62 9.18 -9.87
CA CYS A 93 -8.93 8.08 -10.55
C CYS A 93 -9.72 6.76 -10.66
N GLY A 94 -10.97 6.67 -10.19
CA GLY A 94 -11.75 5.43 -10.23
C GLY A 94 -11.13 4.24 -9.48
N VAL A 95 -10.01 4.48 -8.77
CA VAL A 95 -9.31 3.46 -8.00
C VAL A 95 -10.00 3.35 -6.66
N SER A 96 -10.90 2.36 -6.56
CA SER A 96 -11.43 1.94 -5.27
C SER A 96 -10.27 1.54 -4.35
N THR A 97 -10.22 2.12 -3.16
CA THR A 97 -9.19 1.83 -2.16
C THR A 97 -9.73 0.90 -1.08
N GLN A 98 -8.86 0.13 -0.46
CA GLN A 98 -9.16 -0.67 0.73
C GLN A 98 -8.24 -0.21 1.85
N CYS A 99 -8.81 0.43 2.87
CA CYS A 99 -8.05 0.83 4.05
C CYS A 99 -7.98 -0.30 5.06
N VAL A 100 -6.76 -0.61 5.52
CA VAL A 100 -6.44 -1.70 6.43
C VAL A 100 -5.72 -1.13 7.66
N THR A 101 -5.95 -1.73 8.81
CA THR A 101 -5.23 -1.41 10.05
C THR A 101 -4.83 -2.71 10.73
N PHE A 102 -3.63 -2.72 11.31
CA PHE A 102 -3.18 -3.83 12.14
C PHE A 102 -3.67 -3.63 13.59
N ARG A 103 -4.18 -4.71 14.19
CA ARG A 103 -4.50 -4.77 15.61
C ARG A 103 -3.82 -6.01 16.21
N PRO A 104 -3.00 -5.87 17.27
CA PRO A 104 -2.23 -6.99 17.84
C PRO A 104 -3.06 -8.23 18.21
N LYS A 105 -4.33 -8.04 18.61
CA LYS A 105 -5.25 -9.15 18.98
C LYS A 105 -6.11 -9.68 17.84
N SER A 106 -6.11 -9.04 16.68
CA SER A 106 -7.09 -9.32 15.61
C SER A 106 -6.52 -9.33 14.20
N GLY A 107 -5.20 -9.13 14.05
CA GLY A 107 -4.50 -9.09 12.77
C GLY A 107 -4.89 -7.87 11.94
N LEU A 108 -4.74 -8.01 10.61
CA LEU A 108 -5.14 -7.01 9.64
C LEU A 108 -6.65 -6.99 9.48
N ARG A 109 -7.26 -5.80 9.61
CA ARG A 109 -8.71 -5.59 9.47
C ARG A 109 -9.00 -4.36 8.63
N PRO A 110 -10.18 -4.29 7.99
CA PRO A 110 -10.65 -3.05 7.40
C PRO A 110 -10.64 -1.92 8.43
N CYS A 111 -10.14 -0.75 8.03
CA CYS A 111 -10.19 0.45 8.84
C CYS A 111 -11.66 0.89 8.99
N ARG A 112 -12.08 1.21 10.22
CA ARG A 112 -13.44 1.68 10.50
C ARG A 112 -13.63 3.18 10.30
N ASP A 113 -12.55 3.92 10.05
CA ASP A 113 -12.57 5.40 9.94
C ASP A 113 -13.03 5.89 8.56
N ASN A 114 -13.59 5.02 7.71
CA ASN A 114 -14.15 5.37 6.41
C ASN A 114 -13.21 6.14 5.48
N CYS A 115 -11.89 6.02 5.66
CA CYS A 115 -10.88 6.70 4.82
C CYS A 115 -11.02 6.35 3.33
N ALA A 116 -11.66 5.22 3.02
CA ALA A 116 -11.89 4.71 1.67
C ALA A 116 -13.32 4.94 1.13
N GLU A 117 -14.28 5.41 1.93
CA GLU A 117 -15.73 5.34 1.59
C GLU A 117 -16.46 6.70 1.52
N ARG A 118 -15.77 7.83 1.69
CA ARG A 118 -16.41 9.16 1.51
C ARG A 118 -16.10 9.73 0.12
N HIS A 119 -16.85 9.26 -0.87
CA HIS A 119 -17.06 9.92 -2.16
C HIS A 119 -18.06 11.08 -2.00
#